data_AF-A0A1H5VGM7-F1
#
_entry.id   AF-A0A1H5VGM7-F1
#
_cell.length_a   1.000
_cell.length_b   1.000
_cell.length_c   1.000
_cell.angle_alpha   90.00
_cell.angle_beta   90.00
_cell.angle_gamma   90.00
#
_symmetry.space_group_name_H-M   'P 1'
#
loop_
_entity.id
_entity.type
_entity.pdbx_description
1 polymer ?
#
loop_
_entity_poly.entity_id
_entity_poly.type
_entity_poly.pdbx_seq_one_letter_code
_entity_poly.pdbx_strand_id
1 'polypeptide(L)' 'MKPEYIVFIIALSGALASCGGGGTPEANSTNCSGIGMQAVLPTFDSEAERQAFIDKCHSMAEK' A
#
# COMPACT_ATOMS: atom_id res chain seq x y z
N MET A 1 16.45 -7.58 -29.42
CA MET A 1 15.46 -7.08 -28.43
C MET A 1 15.51 -5.57 -28.42
N LYS A 2 14.37 -4.90 -28.55
CA LYS A 2 14.33 -3.43 -28.59
C LYS A 2 14.53 -2.89 -27.16
N PRO A 3 15.31 -1.82 -26.97
CA PRO A 3 15.69 -1.31 -25.64
C PRO A 3 14.48 -0.91 -24.80
N GLU A 4 13.39 -0.49 -25.46
CA GLU A 4 12.11 -0.14 -24.84
C GLU A 4 11.53 -1.28 -23.95
N TYR A 5 11.66 -2.54 -24.38
CA TYR A 5 11.11 -3.67 -23.61
C TYR A 5 11.93 -3.97 -22.35
N ILE A 6 13.24 -3.71 -22.36
CA ILE A 6 14.10 -3.94 -21.20
C ILE A 6 13.77 -2.95 -20.09
N VAL A 7 13.55 -1.68 -20.45
CA VAL A 7 13.13 -0.63 -19.51
C VAL A 7 11.78 -0.97 -18.88
N PHE A 8 10.82 -1.44 -19.69
CA PHE A 8 9.52 -1.86 -19.19
C PHE A 8 9.60 -3.04 -18.23
N ILE A 9 10.40 -4.07 -18.54
CA ILE A 9 10.54 -5.25 -17.68
C ILE A 9 11.20 -4.88 -16.33
N ILE A 10 12.21 -4.01 -16.32
CA ILE A 10 12.87 -3.56 -15.08
C ILE A 10 11.91 -2.71 -14.24
N ALA A 11 11.17 -1.78 -14.86
CA ALA A 11 10.20 -0.94 -14.16
C ALA A 11 9.05 -1.78 -13.58
N LEU A 12 8.53 -2.74 -14.36
CA LEU A 12 7.47 -3.65 -13.90
C LEU A 12 7.96 -4.56 -12.76
N SER A 13 9.21 -5.04 -12.85
CA SER A 13 9.82 -5.89 -11.80
C SER A 13 10.05 -5.11 -10.51
N GLY A 14 10.45 -3.83 -10.59
CA GLY A 14 10.56 -2.94 -9.42
C GLY A 14 9.19 -2.65 -8.80
N ALA A 15 8.17 -2.39 -9.63
CA ALA A 15 6.80 -2.19 -9.16
C ALA A 15 6.24 -3.45 -8.48
N LEU A 16 6.49 -4.63 -9.06
CA LEU A 16 6.07 -5.92 -8.48
C LEU A 16 6.83 -6.24 -7.18
N ALA A 17 8.13 -5.94 -7.10
CA ALA A 17 8.88 -6.05 -5.84
C ALA A 17 8.35 -5.10 -4.76
N SER A 18 7.85 -3.92 -5.13
CA SER A 18 7.21 -2.98 -4.20
C SER A 18 5.76 -3.33 -3.82
N CYS A 19 5.12 -4.26 -4.53
CA CYS A 19 3.72 -4.65 -4.32
C CYS A 19 3.57 -6.07 -3.73
N GLY A 20 4.66 -6.86 -3.66
CA GLY A 20 4.61 -8.29 -3.32
C GLY A 20 5.62 -8.76 -2.29
N GLY A 21 6.16 -7.88 -1.45
CA GLY A 21 7.12 -8.26 -0.39
C GLY A 21 6.79 -7.60 0.94
N GLY A 22 5.91 -8.20 1.75
CA GLY A 22 5.66 -7.76 3.13
C GLY A 22 5.28 -6.28 3.27
N GLY A 23 4.49 -5.76 2.34
CA GLY A 23 4.11 -4.36 2.29
C GLY A 23 3.05 -4.02 3.32
N THR A 24 3.18 -2.84 3.92
CA THR A 24 2.16 -2.28 4.79
C THR A 24 0.79 -2.27 4.10
N PRO A 25 -0.31 -2.55 4.82
CA PRO A 25 -1.65 -2.53 4.26
C PRO A 25 -1.96 -1.25 3.48
N GLU A 26 -2.48 -1.39 2.27
CA GLU A 26 -2.82 -0.25 1.41
C GLU A 26 -4.07 0.48 1.95
N ALA A 27 -4.03 1.81 2.05
CA ALA A 27 -5.22 2.61 2.34
C ALA A 27 -6.14 2.67 1.10
N ASN A 28 -7.28 1.96 1.18
CA ASN A 28 -8.36 1.96 0.20
C ASN A 28 -9.72 1.84 0.92
N SER A 29 -10.84 1.95 0.20
CA SER A 29 -12.18 1.95 0.80
C SER A 29 -12.48 0.71 1.64
N THR A 30 -11.96 -0.45 1.26
CA THR A 30 -12.11 -1.70 2.01
C THR A 30 -11.33 -1.65 3.31
N ASN A 31 -10.05 -1.28 3.25
CA ASN A 31 -9.14 -1.26 4.40
C ASN A 31 -9.38 -0.08 5.35
N CYS A 32 -9.94 1.02 4.85
CA CYS A 32 -10.33 2.20 5.64
C CYS A 32 -11.78 2.10 6.18
N SER A 33 -12.53 1.04 5.84
CA SER A 33 -13.85 0.81 6.41
C SER A 33 -13.77 0.43 7.89
N GLY A 34 -14.84 0.60 8.67
CA GLY A 34 -14.81 0.28 10.10
C GLY A 34 -14.38 -1.16 10.43
N ILE A 35 -14.83 -2.15 9.64
CA ILE A 35 -14.43 -3.56 9.82
C ILE A 35 -13.05 -3.82 9.21
N GLY A 36 -12.77 -3.29 8.03
CA GLY A 36 -11.47 -3.48 7.37
C GLY A 36 -10.32 -2.87 8.15
N MET A 37 -10.53 -1.68 8.73
CA MET A 37 -9.56 -1.01 9.57
C MET A 37 -9.25 -1.83 10.82
N GLN A 38 -10.27 -2.39 11.49
CA GLN A 38 -10.05 -3.29 12.63
C GLN A 38 -9.22 -4.54 12.28
N ALA A 39 -9.37 -5.07 11.06
CA ALA A 39 -8.58 -6.21 10.58
C ALA A 39 -7.14 -5.83 10.19
N VAL A 40 -6.92 -4.59 9.76
CA VAL A 40 -5.65 -4.08 9.22
C VAL A 40 -4.76 -3.46 10.29
N LEU A 41 -5.31 -2.75 11.28
CA LEU A 41 -4.54 -2.16 12.37
C LEU A 41 -3.61 -3.14 13.14
N PRO A 42 -3.98 -4.40 13.43
CA PRO A 42 -3.08 -5.32 14.13
C PRO A 42 -1.93 -5.85 13.28
N THR A 43 -1.90 -5.61 11.96
CA THR A 43 -0.85 -6.11 11.07
C THR A 43 0.32 -5.14 10.92
N PHE A 44 0.30 -3.99 11.61
CA PHE A 44 1.41 -3.04 11.63
C PHE A 44 2.36 -3.34 12.80
N ASP A 45 3.65 -3.47 12.50
CA ASP A 45 4.72 -3.67 13.49
C ASP A 45 5.08 -2.37 14.24
N SER A 46 4.84 -1.21 13.62
CA SER A 46 5.12 0.11 14.19
C SER A 46 3.86 0.96 14.34
N GLU A 47 3.75 1.64 15.49
CA GLU A 47 2.71 2.65 15.71
C GLU A 47 2.82 3.80 14.70
N ALA A 48 4.02 4.16 14.26
CA ALA A 48 4.22 5.23 13.28
C ALA A 48 3.63 4.86 11.90
N GLU A 49 3.80 3.61 11.46
CA GLU A 49 3.23 3.13 10.20
C GLU A 49 1.71 3.00 10.28
N ARG A 50 1.22 2.58 11.44
CA ARG A 50 -0.22 2.53 11.73
C ARG A 50 -0.86 3.92 11.66
N GLN A 51 -0.24 4.94 12.26
CA GLN A 51 -0.75 6.30 12.20
C GLN A 51 -0.70 6.87 10.79
N ALA A 52 0.38 6.63 10.04
CA ALA A 52 0.47 7.04 8.63
C ALA A 52 -0.64 6.42 7.76
N PHE A 53 -1.04 5.17 8.05
CA PHE A 53 -2.18 4.53 7.39
C PHE A 53 -3.53 5.18 7.76
N ILE A 54 -3.76 5.47 9.05
CA ILE A 54 -4.99 6.14 9.53
C ILE A 54 -5.11 7.54 8.92
N ASP A 55 -4.03 8.31 8.92
CA ASP A 55 -3.98 9.66 8.34
C ASP A 55 -4.32 9.63 6.84
N LYS A 56 -3.81 8.62 6.13
CA LYS A 56 -4.13 8.41 4.72
C LYS A 56 -5.61 8.07 4.51
N CYS A 57 -6.20 7.24 5.37
CA CYS A 57 -7.63 6.95 5.33
C CYS A 57 -8.50 8.19 5.57
N HIS A 58 -8.12 9.07 6.51
CA HIS A 58 -8.84 10.33 6.76
C HIS A 58 -8.73 11.28 5.56
N SER A 59 -7.53 11.45 5.00
CA SER A 59 -7.33 12.29 3.80
C SER A 59 -8.17 11.84 2.60
N MET A 60 -8.45 10.54 2.48
CA MET A 60 -9.34 10.00 1.45
C MET A 60 -10.84 10.27 1.71
N ALA A 61 -11.24 10.41 2.98
CA ALA A 61 -12.62 10.70 3.36
C ALA A 61 -12.98 12.20 3.25
N GLU A 62 -11.98 13.08 3.32
CA GLU A 62 -12.13 14.54 3.17
C GLU A 62 -12.21 15.01 1.70
N LYS A 63 -12.25 14.08 0.73
CA LYS A 63 -12.28 14.36 -0.71
C LYS A 63 -13.63 14.03 -1.32
#